data_AF-A0A256FI87-F1
#
_entry.id   AF-A0A256FI87-F1
#
_cell.length_a   1.000
_cell.length_b   1.000
_cell.length_c   1.000
_cell.angle_alpha   90.00
_cell.angle_beta   90.00
_cell.angle_gamma   90.00
#
_symmetry.space_group_name_H-M   'P 1'
#
loop_
_entity.id
_entity.type
_entity.pdbx_description
1 polymer ?
#
loop_
_entity_poly.entity_id
_entity_poly.type
_entity_poly.pdbx_seq_one_letter_code
_entity_poly.pdbx_strand_id
1 'polypeptide(L)'
;MANAIDFAGSNRKLLPPQGAENVEALHTYTNGMCSVSCWELTQDEIAEVLRTGRVFLTVLSGTTQPPVFVGSEDIMRSFVVDYGGVWARGKGDSSE
;
A
#
# COMPACT_ATOMS: atom_id res chain seq x y z
N MET A 1 15.49 2.53 1.59
CA MET A 1 14.27 1.87 2.07
C MET A 1 13.11 2.68 1.55
N ALA A 2 12.17 1.99 0.90
CA ALA A 2 10.97 2.60 0.38
C ALA A 2 10.21 3.35 1.47
N ASN A 3 9.63 4.48 1.12
CA ASN A 3 8.84 5.30 2.04
C ASN A 3 7.36 5.02 1.83
N ALA A 4 6.62 4.80 2.91
CA ALA A 4 5.17 4.83 2.84
C ALA A 4 4.72 6.26 2.55
N ILE A 5 3.93 6.46 1.50
CA ILE A 5 3.49 7.79 1.07
C ILE A 5 1.97 7.94 1.20
N ASP A 6 1.53 9.18 1.41
CA ASP A 6 0.14 9.53 1.22
C ASP A 6 -0.19 9.49 -0.29
N PHE A 7 -1.39 9.03 -0.63
CA PHE A 7 -1.86 8.93 -2.00
C PHE A 7 -3.29 9.44 -2.07
N ALA A 8 -3.70 9.94 -3.24
CA ALA A 8 -4.86 10.81 -3.38
C ALA A 8 -6.23 10.19 -2.99
N GLY A 9 -6.28 8.88 -2.77
CA GLY A 9 -7.48 8.17 -2.34
C GLY A 9 -7.33 7.46 -0.98
N SER A 10 -6.27 7.73 -0.23
CA SER A 10 -6.17 7.26 1.16
C SER A 10 -7.32 7.85 1.99
N ASN A 11 -7.89 7.06 2.89
CA ASN A 11 -9.04 7.46 3.71
C ASN A 11 -8.87 7.17 5.21
N ARG A 12 -7.72 6.61 5.58
CA ARG A 12 -7.35 6.30 6.96
C ARG A 12 -5.85 6.49 7.14
N LYS A 13 -5.47 7.00 8.31
CA LYS A 13 -4.08 7.06 8.75
C LYS A 13 -3.91 6.16 9.97
N LEU A 14 -3.12 5.11 9.83
CA LEU A 14 -2.75 4.23 10.94
C LEU A 14 -1.56 4.87 11.65
N LEU A 15 -1.71 5.14 12.94
CA LEU A 15 -0.65 5.69 13.77
C LEU A 15 0.20 4.56 14.36
N PRO A 16 1.49 4.81 14.62
CA PRO A 16 2.30 3.85 15.36
C PRO A 16 1.68 3.55 16.72
N PRO A 17 1.86 2.32 17.24
CA PRO A 17 1.52 2.01 18.62
C PRO A 17 2.19 2.99 19.59
N GLN A 18 1.52 3.28 20.70
CA GLN A 18 2.09 4.16 21.72
C GLN A 18 3.45 3.61 22.20
N GLY A 19 4.48 4.46 22.18
CA GLY A 19 5.84 4.09 22.60
C GLY A 19 6.70 3.41 21.52
N ALA A 20 6.19 3.18 20.31
CA ALA A 20 6.98 2.68 19.19
C ALA A 20 7.56 3.85 18.39
N GLU A 21 8.80 4.26 18.71
CA GLU A 21 9.49 5.39 18.05
C GLU A 21 10.08 5.03 16.68
N ASN A 22 10.20 3.73 16.38
CA ASN A 22 10.78 3.21 15.13
C ASN A 22 9.73 2.83 14.08
N VAL A 23 8.47 3.21 14.29
CA VAL A 23 7.35 2.90 13.39
C VAL A 23 6.74 4.21 12.91
N GLU A 24 6.63 4.36 11.60
CA GLU A 24 6.02 5.55 10.99
C GLU A 24 4.52 5.37 10.81
N ALA A 25 3.80 6.48 10.70
CA ALA A 25 2.38 6.45 10.39
C ALA A 25 2.13 6.02 8.94
N LEU A 26 1.13 5.17 8.72
CA LEU A 26 0.80 4.61 7.42
C LEU A 26 -0.50 5.19 6.88
N HIS A 27 -0.42 5.86 5.73
CA HIS A 27 -1.59 6.27 4.97
C HIS A 27 -2.14 5.07 4.21
N THR A 28 -3.43 4.77 4.40
CA THR A 28 -4.08 3.62 3.79
C THR A 28 -5.48 3.97 3.29
N TYR A 29 -5.88 3.29 2.22
CA TYR A 29 -7.28 3.16 1.87
C TYR A 29 -7.84 1.90 2.53
N THR A 30 -9.02 2.00 3.14
CA THR A 30 -9.79 0.83 3.54
C THR A 30 -11.26 0.96 3.22
N ASN A 31 -11.85 -0.12 2.74
CA ASN A 31 -13.29 -0.29 2.52
C ASN A 31 -13.92 -1.25 3.57
N GLY A 32 -13.19 -1.59 4.64
CA GLY A 32 -13.59 -2.57 5.64
C GLY A 32 -13.26 -4.02 5.30
N MET A 33 -12.97 -4.34 4.03
CA MET A 33 -12.56 -5.68 3.57
C MET A 33 -11.08 -5.74 3.21
N CYS A 34 -10.59 -4.72 2.48
CA CYS A 34 -9.19 -4.58 2.09
C CYS A 34 -8.56 -3.34 2.74
N SER A 35 -7.23 -3.38 2.88
CA SER A 35 -6.39 -2.25 3.28
C SER A 35 -5.25 -2.12 2.27
N VAL A 36 -5.05 -0.93 1.72
CA VAL A 36 -4.07 -0.67 0.65
C VAL A 36 -3.16 0.50 1.04
N SER A 37 -1.86 0.25 1.01
CA SER A 37 -0.82 1.28 1.24
C SER A 37 0.05 1.45 0.00
N CYS A 38 0.57 2.66 -0.21
CA CYS A 38 1.45 2.99 -1.32
C CYS A 38 2.87 3.23 -0.81
N TRP A 39 3.85 2.71 -1.54
CA TRP A 39 5.27 2.78 -1.19
C TRP A 39 6.06 3.33 -2.36
N GLU A 40 6.80 4.41 -2.10
CA GLU A 40 7.75 4.98 -3.05
C GLU A 40 9.11 4.31 -2.87
N LEU A 41 9.53 3.53 -3.86
CA LEU A 41 10.85 2.89 -3.89
C LEU A 41 11.93 3.92 -4.17
N THR A 42 13.12 3.74 -3.58
CA THR A 42 14.29 4.55 -3.96
C THR A 42 14.78 4.18 -5.36
N GLN A 43 15.62 5.02 -5.98
CA GLN A 43 16.20 4.72 -7.30
C GLN A 43 17.03 3.44 -7.30
N ASP A 44 17.78 3.18 -6.23
CA ASP A 44 18.56 1.94 -6.08
C ASP A 44 17.66 0.71 -5.95
N GLU A 45 16.55 0.83 -5.22
CA GLU A 45 15.55 -0.24 -5.09
C GLU A 45 14.83 -0.50 -6.41
N ILE A 46 14.48 0.55 -7.15
CA ILE A 46 13.92 0.43 -8.51
C ILE A 46 14.92 -0.31 -9.41
N ALA A 47 16.19 0.07 -9.39
CA ALA A 47 17.23 -0.60 -10.16
C ALA A 47 17.35 -2.09 -9.80
N GLU A 48 17.27 -2.43 -8.51
CA GLU A 48 17.30 -3.81 -8.03
C GLU A 48 16.06 -4.61 -8.44
N VAL A 49 14.87 -4.01 -8.37
CA VAL A 49 13.62 -4.60 -8.85
C VAL A 49 13.69 -4.85 -10.36
N LEU A 50 14.20 -3.88 -11.15
CA LEU A 50 14.39 -4.06 -12.58
C LEU A 50 15.42 -5.15 -12.91
N ARG A 51 16.51 -5.22 -12.14
CA ARG A 51 17.57 -6.21 -12.33
C ARG A 51 17.12 -7.63 -11.99
N THR A 52 16.26 -7.79 -10.99
CA THR A 52 15.91 -9.11 -10.43
C THR A 52 14.49 -9.56 -10.73
N GLY A 53 13.59 -8.63 -11.06
CA GLY A 53 12.15 -8.85 -11.18
C GLY A 53 11.48 -9.23 -9.86
N ARG A 54 12.10 -8.93 -8.71
CA ARG A 54 11.66 -9.42 -7.40
C ARG A 54 11.32 -8.29 -6.46
N VAL A 55 10.26 -8.49 -5.69
CA VAL A 55 9.90 -7.66 -4.54
C VAL A 55 9.78 -8.58 -3.33
N PHE A 56 10.32 -8.13 -2.19
CA PHE A 56 10.23 -8.85 -0.92
C PHE A 56 9.33 -8.07 0.02
N LEU A 57 8.32 -8.75 0.58
CA LEU A 57 7.40 -8.18 1.55
C LEU A 57 7.40 -9.04 2.81
N THR A 58 7.60 -8.40 3.96
CA THR A 58 7.55 -9.04 5.27
C THR A 58 6.36 -8.52 6.06
N VAL A 59 5.61 -9.43 6.67
CA VAL A 59 4.55 -9.11 7.65
C VAL A 59 4.99 -9.68 8.99
N LEU A 60 5.16 -8.82 9.99
CA LEU A 60 5.63 -9.19 11.32
C LEU A 60 4.51 -9.82 12.18
N SER A 61 3.97 -10.95 11.72
CA SER A 61 2.85 -11.63 12.37
C SER A 61 3.21 -13.03 12.90
N GLY A 62 4.43 -13.52 12.63
CA GLY A 62 5.12 -14.64 13.27
C GLY A 62 4.51 -16.04 13.11
N THR A 63 3.19 -16.16 12.99
CA THR A 63 2.42 -17.42 12.98
C THR A 63 1.18 -17.37 12.11
N THR A 64 0.57 -16.20 11.92
CA THR A 64 -0.56 -15.99 11.01
C THR A 64 -0.13 -15.02 9.92
N GLN A 65 -0.78 -15.01 8.77
CA GLN A 65 -0.55 -13.98 7.76
C GLN A 65 -1.91 -13.62 7.13
N PRO A 66 -2.33 -12.35 7.16
CA PRO A 66 -3.47 -11.93 6.37
C PRO A 66 -3.16 -12.13 4.88
N PRO A 67 -4.15 -12.26 3.98
CA PRO A 67 -3.90 -12.20 2.55
C PRO A 67 -3.15 -10.92 2.19
N VAL A 68 -2.09 -11.04 1.39
CA VAL A 68 -1.20 -9.95 1.02
C VAL A 68 -1.00 -9.97 -0.50
N PHE A 69 -1.13 -8.81 -1.12
CA PHE A 69 -0.97 -8.62 -2.57
C PHE A 69 0.00 -7.47 -2.82
N VAL A 70 0.82 -7.62 -3.87
CA VAL A 70 1.81 -6.62 -4.29
C VAL A 70 1.69 -6.47 -5.80
N GLY A 71 1.63 -5.23 -6.27
CA GLY A 71 1.59 -4.90 -7.68
C GLY A 71 1.51 -3.40 -7.89
N SER A 72 1.42 -2.98 -9.16
CA SER A 72 1.14 -1.59 -9.49
C SER A 72 -0.24 -1.17 -9.00
N GLU A 73 -0.48 0.15 -8.91
CA GLU A 73 -1.79 0.69 -8.56
C GLU A 73 -2.91 0.09 -9.42
N ASP A 74 -2.73 0.01 -10.74
CA ASP A 74 -3.75 -0.51 -11.66
C ASP A 74 -4.12 -1.96 -11.37
N ILE A 75 -3.13 -2.82 -11.14
CA ILE A 75 -3.35 -4.22 -10.79
C ILE A 75 -4.05 -4.33 -9.44
N MET A 76 -3.63 -3.54 -8.44
CA MET A 76 -4.26 -3.57 -7.11
C MET A 76 -5.70 -3.04 -7.13
N ARG A 77 -6.01 -2.00 -7.92
CA ARG A 77 -7.38 -1.52 -8.11
C ARG A 77 -8.26 -2.57 -8.75
N SER A 78 -7.77 -3.23 -9.80
CA SER A 78 -8.51 -4.31 -10.47
C SER A 78 -8.75 -5.52 -9.56
N PHE A 79 -7.88 -5.75 -8.58
CA PHE A 79 -8.08 -6.81 -7.59
C PHE A 79 -9.04 -6.40 -6.48
N VAL A 80 -8.87 -5.20 -5.93
CA VAL A 80 -9.63 -4.73 -4.75
C VAL A 80 -11.10 -4.47 -5.06
N VAL A 81 -11.45 -4.14 -6.31
CA VAL A 81 -12.85 -3.94 -6.73
C VAL A 81 -13.74 -5.17 -6.48
N ASP A 82 -13.16 -6.37 -6.53
CA ASP A 82 -13.90 -7.62 -6.25
C ASP A 82 -14.25 -7.76 -4.76
N TYR A 83 -13.61 -6.97 -3.89
CA TYR A 83 -13.79 -6.95 -2.45
C TYR A 83 -14.45 -5.66 -1.96
N GLY A 84 -15.09 -4.90 -2.87
CA GLY A 84 -15.84 -3.69 -2.55
C GLY A 84 -15.40 -2.49 -3.39
N GLY A 85 -15.44 -1.29 -2.80
CA GLY A 85 -14.97 -0.08 -3.49
C GLY A 85 -13.46 -0.03 -3.66
N VAL A 86 -13.02 0.80 -4.60
CA VAL A 86 -11.61 1.22 -4.75
C VAL A 86 -11.45 2.69 -4.35
N TRP A 87 -10.22 3.12 -4.08
CA TRP A 87 -9.91 4.51 -3.76
C TRP A 87 -10.10 5.42 -4.98
N ALA A 88 -10.33 6.72 -4.81
CA ALA A 88 -10.32 7.65 -5.94
C ALA A 88 -8.87 7.89 -6.41
N ARG A 89 -8.65 8.01 -7.72
CA ARG A 89 -7.45 8.73 -8.20
C ARG A 89 -7.69 10.22 -7.91
N GLY A 90 -6.62 10.99 -7.67
CA GLY A 90 -6.76 12.39 -7.23
C GLY A 90 -7.64 13.22 -8.15
N LYS A 91 -8.16 14.37 -7.64
CA LYS A 91 -9.13 15.24 -8.33
C LYS A 91 -8.82 15.38 -9.83
N GLY A 92 -9.54 14.61 -10.64
CA GLY A 92 -9.29 14.41 -12.07
C GLY A 92 -10.18 13.29 -12.64
N ASP A 93 -10.41 12.22 -11.89
CA ASP A 93 -11.32 11.14 -12.30
C ASP A 93 -12.71 11.28 -11.65
N SER A 94 -13.44 12.32 -12.05
CA SER A 94 -14.91 12.25 -12.07
C SER A 94 -15.31 11.77 -13.46
N SER A 95 -15.47 10.46 -13.62
CA SER A 95 -16.19 9.92 -14.77
C SER A 95 -17.68 10.16 -14.54
N GLU A 96 -18.30 10.94 -15.42
CA GLU A 96 -19.76 11.06 -15.57
C GLU A 96 -20.44 9.71 -15.85
#